data_AF-A0A419W8V1-F1
#
_entry.id   AF-A0A419W8V1-F1
#
_cell.length_a   1.000
_cell.length_b   1.000
_cell.length_c   1.000
_cell.angle_alpha   90.00
_cell.angle_beta   90.00
_cell.angle_gamma   90.00
#
_symmetry.space_group_name_H-M   'P 1'
#
loop_
_entity.id
_entity.type
_entity.pdbx_description
1 polymer ?
#
loop_
_entity_poly.entity_id
_entity_poly.type
_entity_poly.pdbx_seq_one_letter_code
_entity_poly.pdbx_strand_id
1 'polypeptide(L)'
;MQAAQFTYAGLLLATIAVPLALSFDKKVRFYTNWKYLFPAIIITAAVFIVWDVRFTEVGIWSFNPDYLLGYTYMGLPHEEWAFFIIIPYASLFVYEVLKSYLPTFEKANLFVIVSLLLIVLFGALAYYQRNHLYTFFNFLFLAVYFGYTIFRNRFKQHLTKFFLAYLIGLVPFLIVNGILTGLPVVEYNPDQIMGLRIITIPVEDFGYFFLLLLMNATIYETLKEGNYY
;
A
#
# COMPACT_ATOMS: atom_id res chain seq x y z
N MET A 1 4.46 -11.24 -28.52
CA MET A 1 3.81 -10.63 -27.34
C MET A 1 2.87 -9.54 -27.83
N GLN A 2 1.63 -9.51 -27.34
CA GLN A 2 0.66 -8.46 -27.67
C GLN A 2 0.90 -7.23 -26.78
N ALA A 3 0.55 -6.02 -27.23
CA ALA A 3 0.76 -4.79 -26.46
C ALA A 3 0.09 -4.83 -25.07
N ALA A 4 -1.04 -5.52 -24.95
CA ALA A 4 -1.76 -5.71 -23.70
C ALA A 4 -0.93 -6.42 -22.61
N GLN A 5 -0.02 -7.32 -22.98
CA GLN A 5 0.84 -8.07 -22.05
C GLN A 5 1.82 -7.17 -21.28
N PHE A 6 2.05 -5.95 -21.77
CA PHE A 6 2.90 -4.97 -21.11
C PHE A 6 2.12 -4.02 -20.18
N THR A 7 0.80 -4.17 -20.06
CA THR A 7 -0.04 -3.24 -19.28
C THR A 7 0.43 -3.18 -17.83
N TYR A 8 0.56 -4.32 -17.14
CA TYR A 8 0.92 -4.28 -15.72
C TYR A 8 2.35 -3.74 -15.51
N ALA A 9 3.34 -4.31 -16.21
CA ALA A 9 4.73 -3.85 -16.13
C ALA A 9 4.88 -2.36 -16.50
N GLY A 10 4.17 -1.89 -17.53
CA GLY A 10 4.17 -0.50 -17.98
C GLY A 10 3.63 0.46 -16.93
N LEU A 11 2.53 0.10 -16.25
CA LEU A 11 1.97 0.89 -15.16
C LEU A 11 2.94 1.00 -13.98
N LEU A 12 3.62 -0.09 -13.62
CA LEU A 12 4.63 -0.09 -12.56
C LEU A 12 5.83 0.79 -12.93
N LEU A 13 6.34 0.68 -14.16
CA LEU A 13 7.44 1.52 -14.65
C LEU A 13 7.06 3.01 -14.66
N ALA A 14 5.85 3.33 -15.11
CA ALA A 14 5.35 4.70 -15.09
C ALA A 14 5.24 5.23 -13.65
N THR A 15 4.83 4.38 -12.71
CA THR A 15 4.68 4.75 -11.29
C THR A 15 6.01 5.06 -10.62
N ILE A 16 7.06 4.27 -10.89
CA ILE A 16 8.37 4.50 -10.26
C ILE A 16 9.18 5.61 -10.94
N ALA A 17 8.93 5.90 -12.22
CA ALA A 17 9.76 6.82 -13.00
C ALA A 17 9.96 8.19 -12.34
N VAL A 18 8.87 8.85 -11.93
CA VAL A 18 8.92 10.18 -11.32
C VAL A 18 9.52 10.14 -9.90
N PRO A 19 9.06 9.28 -8.97
CA PRO A 19 9.67 9.14 -7.65
C PRO A 19 11.17 8.83 -7.72
N LEU A 20 11.59 7.91 -8.58
CA LEU A 20 13.00 7.52 -8.70
C LEU A 20 13.85 8.66 -9.25
N ALA A 21 13.41 9.35 -10.32
CA ALA A 21 14.12 10.49 -10.86
C ALA A 21 14.28 11.62 -9.82
N LEU A 22 13.19 11.94 -9.10
CA LEU A 22 13.19 12.98 -8.08
C LEU A 22 13.85 12.55 -6.76
N SER A 23 14.19 11.27 -6.59
CA SER A 23 14.91 10.80 -5.41
C SER A 23 16.32 11.38 -5.31
N PHE A 24 16.89 11.78 -6.43
CA PHE A 24 18.20 12.43 -6.54
C PHE A 24 18.13 13.96 -6.44
N ASP A 25 16.93 14.52 -6.25
CA ASP A 25 16.76 15.96 -6.07
C ASP A 25 17.53 16.47 -4.82
N LYS A 26 18.07 17.68 -4.92
CA LYS A 26 18.94 18.26 -3.89
C LYS A 26 18.21 18.60 -2.58
N LYS A 27 16.89 18.79 -2.61
CA LYS A 27 16.10 19.17 -1.44
C LYS A 27 15.68 17.96 -0.63
N VAL A 28 15.12 16.94 -1.28
CA VAL A 28 14.62 15.73 -0.59
C VAL A 28 15.75 14.71 -0.35
N ARG A 29 16.67 14.56 -1.32
CA ARG A 29 17.80 13.61 -1.27
C ARG A 29 17.37 12.23 -0.79
N PHE A 30 16.23 11.74 -1.27
CA PHE A 30 15.60 10.51 -0.78
C PHE A 30 16.53 9.29 -0.89
N TYR A 31 17.45 9.28 -1.87
CA TYR A 31 18.47 8.24 -2.02
C TYR A 31 19.32 8.02 -0.76
N THR A 32 19.51 9.05 0.07
CA THR A 32 20.27 8.93 1.34
C THR A 32 19.55 8.11 2.40
N ASN A 33 18.23 7.98 2.28
CA ASN A 33 17.38 7.19 3.18
C ASN A 33 17.20 5.74 2.70
N TRP A 34 17.80 5.32 1.58
CA TRP A 34 17.65 3.98 1.03
C TRP A 34 18.04 2.86 1.98
N LYS A 35 19.01 3.11 2.87
CA LYS A 35 19.41 2.18 3.93
C LYS A 35 18.29 1.86 4.94
N TYR A 36 17.29 2.72 5.08
CA TYR A 36 16.09 2.50 5.90
C TYR A 36 14.91 2.03 5.05
N LEU A 37 14.82 2.56 3.83
CA LEU A 37 13.77 2.27 2.87
C LEU A 37 13.72 0.79 2.48
N PHE A 38 14.83 0.26 1.97
CA PHE A 38 14.83 -1.11 1.43
C PHE A 38 14.56 -2.16 2.50
N PRO A 39 15.12 -2.10 3.72
CA PRO A 39 14.72 -3.02 4.77
C PRO A 39 13.22 -2.92 5.12
N ALA A 40 12.66 -1.71 5.19
CA ALA A 40 11.22 -1.53 5.44
C ALA A 40 10.36 -2.15 4.32
N ILE A 41 10.74 -1.92 3.06
CA ILE A 41 10.08 -2.51 1.89
C ILE A 41 10.19 -4.03 1.92
N ILE A 42 11.37 -4.60 2.15
CA ILE A 42 11.58 -6.05 2.13
C ILE A 42 10.78 -6.74 3.24
N ILE A 43 10.80 -6.20 4.46
CA ILE A 43 10.05 -6.77 5.59
C ILE A 43 8.55 -6.70 5.29
N THR A 44 8.07 -5.57 4.79
CA THR A 44 6.65 -5.40 4.45
C THR A 44 6.26 -6.32 3.29
N ALA A 45 7.05 -6.35 2.21
CA ALA A 45 6.83 -7.19 1.04
C ALA A 45 6.75 -8.67 1.44
N ALA A 46 7.59 -9.15 2.35
CA ALA A 46 7.51 -10.54 2.82
C ALA A 46 6.15 -10.88 3.43
N VAL A 47 5.55 -9.98 4.23
CA VAL A 47 4.23 -10.19 4.84
C VAL A 47 3.14 -10.19 3.77
N PHE A 48 3.16 -9.21 2.87
CA PHE A 48 2.12 -9.05 1.85
C PHE A 48 2.21 -10.09 0.73
N ILE A 49 3.40 -10.51 0.33
CA ILE A 49 3.58 -11.62 -0.63
C ILE A 49 2.98 -12.91 -0.05
N VAL A 50 3.20 -13.20 1.24
CA VAL A 50 2.60 -14.37 1.87
C VAL A 50 1.07 -14.27 1.85
N TRP A 51 0.51 -13.10 2.14
CA TRP A 51 -0.93 -12.87 2.01
C TRP A 51 -1.38 -13.15 0.57
N ASP A 52 -0.75 -12.51 -0.40
CA ASP A 52 -1.14 -12.56 -1.81
C ASP A 52 -1.07 -13.95 -2.42
N VAL A 53 0.00 -14.69 -2.12
CA VAL A 53 0.12 -16.09 -2.53
C VAL A 53 -1.06 -16.90 -1.98
N ARG A 54 -1.37 -16.78 -0.68
CA ARG A 54 -2.47 -17.54 -0.08
C ARG A 54 -3.82 -17.13 -0.65
N PHE A 55 -4.03 -15.85 -0.92
CA PHE A 55 -5.31 -15.35 -1.42
C PHE A 55 -5.54 -15.73 -2.89
N THR A 56 -4.46 -15.79 -3.67
CA THR A 56 -4.49 -16.33 -5.03
C THR A 56 -4.75 -17.83 -5.01
N GLU A 57 -4.11 -18.59 -4.12
CA GLU A 57 -4.30 -20.04 -3.97
C GLU A 57 -5.76 -20.43 -3.65
N VAL A 58 -6.44 -19.64 -2.81
CA VAL A 58 -7.85 -19.89 -2.45
C VAL A 58 -8.85 -19.24 -3.42
N GLY A 59 -8.37 -18.59 -4.49
CA GLY A 59 -9.22 -17.98 -5.51
C GLY A 59 -10.00 -16.75 -5.02
N ILE A 60 -9.45 -15.99 -4.07
CA ILE A 60 -10.00 -14.68 -3.69
C ILE A 60 -9.77 -13.66 -4.80
N TRP A 61 -8.59 -13.69 -5.43
CA TRP A 61 -8.33 -12.99 -6.67
C TRP A 61 -7.46 -13.82 -7.60
N SER A 62 -7.43 -13.41 -8.87
CA SER A 62 -6.67 -14.06 -9.92
C SER A 62 -6.09 -13.02 -10.88
N PHE A 63 -5.04 -13.41 -11.59
CA PHE A 63 -4.35 -12.56 -12.55
C PHE A 63 -4.59 -13.06 -13.96
N ASN A 64 -4.98 -12.16 -14.86
CA ASN A 64 -5.27 -12.52 -16.25
C ASN A 64 -3.98 -12.56 -17.08
N PRO A 65 -3.59 -13.74 -17.64
CA PRO A 65 -2.35 -13.89 -18.40
C PRO A 65 -2.23 -13.02 -19.65
N ASP A 66 -3.35 -12.53 -20.20
CA ASP A 66 -3.35 -11.69 -21.42
C ASP A 66 -2.73 -10.30 -21.18
N TYR A 67 -2.63 -9.88 -19.91
CA TYR A 67 -2.09 -8.58 -19.50
C TYR A 67 -0.73 -8.67 -18.78
N LEU A 68 -0.11 -9.85 -18.81
CA LEU A 68 1.13 -10.17 -18.09
C LEU A 68 2.21 -10.63 -19.08
N LEU A 69 3.48 -10.49 -18.70
CA LEU A 69 4.60 -10.99 -19.51
C LEU A 69 4.77 -12.51 -19.46
N GLY A 70 4.01 -13.20 -18.60
CA GLY A 70 3.88 -14.66 -18.56
C GLY A 70 4.77 -15.40 -17.56
N TYR A 71 5.62 -14.69 -16.80
CA TYR A 71 6.44 -15.30 -15.74
C TYR A 71 5.70 -15.24 -14.40
N THR A 72 5.35 -16.41 -13.87
CA THR A 72 4.71 -16.56 -12.55
C THR A 72 5.61 -17.32 -11.58
N TYR A 73 5.59 -16.91 -10.32
CA TYR A 73 6.30 -17.56 -9.23
C TYR A 73 5.41 -17.60 -7.98
N MET A 74 5.27 -18.79 -7.39
CA MET A 74 4.33 -19.05 -6.28
C MET A 74 2.89 -18.60 -6.58
N GLY A 75 2.44 -18.76 -7.83
CA GLY A 75 1.08 -18.36 -8.25
C GLY A 75 0.90 -16.86 -8.52
N LEU A 76 1.91 -16.03 -8.20
CA LEU A 76 1.89 -14.59 -8.47
C LEU A 76 2.70 -14.24 -9.71
N PRO A 77 2.25 -13.31 -10.57
CA PRO A 77 3.06 -12.81 -11.66
C PRO A 77 4.23 -11.97 -11.13
N HIS A 78 5.38 -11.99 -11.80
CA HIS A 78 6.54 -11.20 -11.37
C HIS A 78 6.27 -9.68 -11.30
N GLU A 79 5.28 -9.18 -12.03
CA GLU A 79 4.78 -7.81 -11.90
C GLU A 79 4.21 -7.56 -10.49
N GLU A 80 3.53 -8.53 -9.88
CA GLU A 80 3.03 -8.42 -8.50
C GLU A 80 4.20 -8.39 -7.48
N TRP A 81 5.24 -9.17 -7.72
CA TRP A 81 6.47 -9.08 -6.91
C TRP A 81 7.12 -7.70 -7.03
N ALA A 82 7.11 -7.11 -8.24
CA ALA A 82 7.61 -5.77 -8.47
C ALA A 82 6.70 -4.69 -7.84
N PHE A 83 5.38 -4.91 -7.80
CA PHE A 83 4.42 -4.03 -7.13
C PHE A 83 4.77 -3.82 -5.65
N PHE A 84 5.13 -4.90 -4.94
CA PHE A 84 5.56 -4.82 -3.52
C PHE A 84 6.86 -4.07 -3.26
N ILE A 85 7.60 -3.71 -4.31
CA ILE A 85 8.80 -2.89 -4.20
C ILE A 85 8.50 -1.47 -4.69
N ILE A 86 7.87 -1.36 -5.86
CA ILE A 86 7.65 -0.11 -6.57
C ILE A 86 6.62 0.77 -5.87
N ILE A 87 5.47 0.23 -5.48
CA ILE A 87 4.40 1.02 -4.86
C ILE A 87 4.82 1.54 -3.48
N PRO A 88 5.43 0.72 -2.59
CA PRO A 88 6.01 1.23 -1.36
C PRO A 88 7.10 2.28 -1.56
N TYR A 89 7.99 2.10 -2.55
CA TYR A 89 9.02 3.11 -2.87
C TYR A 89 8.38 4.45 -3.23
N ALA A 90 7.44 4.45 -4.18
CA ALA A 90 6.75 5.65 -4.64
C ALA A 90 5.97 6.33 -3.50
N SER A 91 5.30 5.55 -2.67
CA SER A 91 4.48 6.06 -1.58
C SER A 91 5.32 6.64 -0.44
N LEU A 92 6.44 6.01 -0.09
CA LEU A 92 7.38 6.55 0.90
C LEU A 92 8.14 7.77 0.37
N PHE A 93 8.39 7.85 -0.93
CA PHE A 93 8.92 9.06 -1.54
C PHE A 93 7.97 10.24 -1.35
N VAL A 94 6.67 10.08 -1.64
CA VAL A 94 5.64 11.13 -1.40
C VAL A 94 5.62 11.53 0.08
N TYR A 95 5.69 10.56 0.98
CA TYR A 95 5.75 10.81 2.42
C TYR A 95 6.97 11.66 2.83
N GLU A 96 8.18 11.36 2.31
CA GLU A 96 9.38 12.17 2.58
C GLU A 96 9.36 13.54 1.92
N VAL A 97 8.75 13.68 0.73
CA VAL A 97 8.49 14.97 0.11
C VAL A 97 7.65 15.84 1.05
N LEU A 98 6.58 15.29 1.63
CA LEU A 98 5.72 16.02 2.56
C LEU A 98 6.44 16.41 3.84
N LYS A 99 7.31 15.55 4.38
CA LYS A 99 8.17 15.90 5.53
C LYS A 99 9.10 17.07 5.20
N SER A 100 9.68 17.06 3.99
CA SER A 100 10.64 18.07 3.54
C SER A 100 9.99 19.41 3.17
N TYR A 101 8.77 19.41 2.63
CA TYR A 101 8.09 20.62 2.13
C TYR A 101 7.08 21.21 3.10
N LEU A 102 6.53 20.41 4.02
CA LEU A 102 5.54 20.87 5.02
C LEU A 102 6.01 20.62 6.46
N PRO A 103 7.25 20.99 6.86
CA PRO A 103 7.81 20.62 8.17
C PRO A 103 7.01 21.18 9.36
N THR A 104 6.32 22.31 9.19
CA THR A 104 5.56 22.97 10.26
C THR A 104 4.09 22.59 10.30
N PHE A 105 3.57 21.95 9.25
CA PHE A 105 2.16 21.56 9.20
C PHE A 105 1.95 20.26 9.99
N GLU A 106 1.53 20.40 11.24
CA GLU A 106 1.24 19.28 12.13
C GLU A 106 -0.16 19.42 12.74
N LYS A 107 -0.98 18.37 12.60
CA LYS A 107 -2.33 18.28 13.16
C LYS A 107 -2.51 16.95 13.89
N ALA A 108 -1.54 16.60 14.73
CA ALA A 108 -1.46 15.30 15.40
C ALA A 108 -2.77 14.93 16.13
N ASN A 109 -3.35 15.83 16.94
CA ASN A 109 -4.57 15.54 17.70
C ASN A 109 -5.77 15.22 16.79
N LEU A 110 -5.95 15.96 15.70
CA LEU A 110 -6.99 15.68 14.72
C LEU A 110 -6.80 14.29 14.11
N PHE A 111 -5.59 13.98 13.66
CA PHE A 111 -5.30 12.70 13.02
C PHE A 111 -5.31 11.53 14.00
N VAL A 112 -5.05 11.74 15.29
CA VAL A 112 -5.29 10.72 16.34
C VAL A 112 -6.79 10.44 16.47
N ILE A 113 -7.65 11.46 16.54
CA ILE A 113 -9.10 11.26 16.59
C ILE A 113 -9.58 10.50 15.35
N VAL A 114 -9.15 10.93 14.16
CA VAL A 114 -9.44 10.24 12.90
C VAL A 114 -8.98 8.78 12.95
N SER A 115 -7.77 8.52 13.45
CA SER A 115 -7.23 7.16 13.58
C SER A 115 -8.08 6.29 14.49
N LEU A 116 -8.51 6.81 15.65
CA LEU A 116 -9.36 6.07 16.58
C LEU A 116 -10.72 5.74 15.97
N LEU A 117 -11.33 6.69 15.26
CA LEU A 117 -12.59 6.46 14.53
C LEU A 117 -12.42 5.40 13.43
N LEU A 118 -11.32 5.46 12.68
CA LEU A 118 -11.01 4.48 11.64
C LEU A 118 -10.76 3.09 12.21
N ILE A 119 -10.06 2.96 13.34
CA ILE A 119 -9.84 1.67 14.01
C ILE A 119 -11.18 1.03 14.42
N VAL A 120 -12.09 1.82 15.00
CA VAL A 120 -13.44 1.35 15.35
C VAL A 120 -14.21 0.95 14.10
N LEU A 121 -14.16 1.75 13.04
CA LEU A 121 -14.80 1.45 11.76
C LEU A 121 -14.27 0.14 11.15
N PHE A 122 -12.96 -0.04 11.06
CA PHE A 122 -12.34 -1.25 10.52
C PHE A 122 -12.68 -2.47 11.36
N GLY A 123 -12.67 -2.35 12.70
CA GLY A 123 -13.10 -3.42 13.61
C GLY A 123 -14.57 -3.81 13.40
N ALA A 124 -15.45 -2.83 13.22
CA ALA A 124 -16.86 -3.07 12.92
C ALA A 124 -17.03 -3.74 11.56
N LEU A 125 -16.37 -3.24 10.51
CA LEU A 125 -16.42 -3.82 9.16
C LEU A 125 -15.93 -5.28 9.17
N ALA A 126 -14.82 -5.58 9.85
CA ALA A 126 -14.35 -6.94 10.02
C ALA A 126 -15.42 -7.83 10.69
N TYR A 127 -16.04 -7.36 11.77
CA TYR A 127 -17.05 -8.16 12.48
C TYR A 127 -18.31 -8.44 11.63
N TYR A 128 -18.85 -7.40 10.97
CA TYR A 128 -20.07 -7.52 10.18
C TYR A 128 -19.84 -8.28 8.87
N GLN A 129 -18.68 -8.13 8.23
CA GLN A 129 -18.34 -8.76 6.95
C GLN A 129 -17.54 -10.07 7.08
N ARG A 130 -17.58 -10.73 8.24
CA ARG A 130 -16.82 -11.97 8.52
C ARG A 130 -17.03 -13.15 7.55
N ASN A 131 -18.10 -13.12 6.75
CA ASN A 131 -18.40 -14.13 5.75
C ASN A 131 -17.64 -13.92 4.42
N HIS A 132 -17.15 -12.71 4.16
CA HIS A 132 -16.37 -12.36 2.98
C HIS A 132 -14.89 -12.35 3.39
N LEU A 133 -14.12 -13.37 3.00
CA LEU A 133 -12.79 -13.58 3.59
C LEU A 133 -11.84 -12.42 3.32
N TYR A 134 -11.87 -11.84 2.11
CA TYR A 134 -11.00 -10.71 1.80
C TYR A 134 -11.36 -9.48 2.63
N THR A 135 -12.64 -9.09 2.62
CA THR A 135 -13.14 -7.98 3.43
C THR A 135 -12.79 -8.16 4.91
N PHE A 136 -13.01 -9.37 5.44
CA PHE A 136 -12.73 -9.71 6.84
C PHE A 136 -11.26 -9.52 7.19
N PHE A 137 -10.35 -10.22 6.51
CA PHE A 137 -8.93 -10.18 6.83
C PHE A 137 -8.32 -8.80 6.58
N ASN A 138 -8.74 -8.11 5.52
CA ASN A 138 -8.26 -6.78 5.20
C ASN A 138 -8.56 -5.79 6.34
N PHE A 139 -9.82 -5.67 6.74
CA PHE A 139 -10.20 -4.76 7.81
C PHE A 139 -9.76 -5.23 9.20
N LEU A 140 -9.63 -6.55 9.42
CA LEU A 140 -9.05 -7.09 10.65
C LEU A 140 -7.58 -6.67 10.80
N PHE A 141 -6.76 -6.91 9.78
CA PHE A 141 -5.34 -6.56 9.82
C PHE A 141 -5.13 -5.05 9.91
N LEU A 142 -5.98 -4.26 9.25
CA LEU A 142 -6.03 -2.81 9.46
C LEU A 142 -6.31 -2.43 10.90
N ALA A 143 -7.39 -2.94 11.50
CA ALA A 143 -7.76 -2.59 12.86
C ALA A 143 -6.66 -2.98 13.86
N VAL A 144 -6.09 -4.18 13.72
CA VAL A 144 -5.04 -4.71 14.60
C VAL A 144 -3.74 -3.94 14.43
N TYR A 145 -3.22 -3.83 13.20
CA TYR A 145 -1.93 -3.17 12.95
C TYR A 145 -2.02 -1.67 13.22
N PHE A 146 -3.11 -1.01 12.81
CA PHE A 146 -3.27 0.42 13.07
C PHE A 146 -3.48 0.70 14.57
N GLY A 147 -4.25 -0.14 15.26
CA GLY A 147 -4.35 -0.10 16.72
C GLY A 147 -2.99 -0.25 17.40
N TYR A 148 -2.19 -1.23 16.99
CA TYR A 148 -0.81 -1.38 17.48
C TYR A 148 0.04 -0.13 17.25
N THR A 149 -0.01 0.44 16.04
CA THR A 149 0.75 1.66 15.70
C THR A 149 0.31 2.86 16.54
N ILE A 150 -0.98 3.01 16.82
CA ILE A 150 -1.50 4.11 17.64
C ILE A 150 -1.20 3.92 19.13
N PHE A 151 -1.33 2.72 19.69
CA PHE A 151 -1.22 2.52 21.14
C PHE A 151 0.19 2.17 21.62
N ARG A 152 0.99 1.48 20.80
CA ARG A 152 2.28 0.91 21.23
C ARG A 152 3.49 1.54 20.56
N ASN A 153 3.32 2.13 19.38
CA ASN A 153 4.43 2.67 18.61
C ASN A 153 4.65 4.18 18.85
N ARG A 154 5.87 4.68 18.59
CA ARG A 154 6.25 6.10 18.58
C ARG A 154 5.76 6.85 17.33
N PHE A 155 5.02 6.17 16.45
CA PHE A 155 4.58 6.68 15.15
C PHE A 155 3.55 7.84 15.23
N LYS A 156 3.01 8.16 16.41
CA LYS A 156 2.01 9.24 16.58
C LYS A 156 2.44 10.58 15.98
N GLN A 157 3.73 10.92 16.10
CA GLN A 157 4.28 12.17 15.57
C GLN A 157 4.29 12.24 14.04
N HIS A 158 4.17 11.09 13.37
CA HIS A 158 4.21 10.96 11.91
C HIS A 158 2.82 10.90 11.27
N LEU A 159 1.74 10.85 12.07
CA LEU A 159 0.39 10.65 11.58
C LEU A 159 -0.06 11.72 10.59
N THR A 160 0.21 13.01 10.86
CA THR A 160 -0.17 14.08 9.93
C THR A 160 0.41 13.82 8.53
N LYS A 161 1.71 13.51 8.47
CA LYS A 161 2.43 13.29 7.23
C LYS A 161 1.99 11.98 6.56
N PHE A 162 1.74 10.95 7.35
CA PHE A 162 1.21 9.68 6.87
C PHE A 162 -0.16 9.84 6.18
N PHE A 163 -1.11 10.51 6.84
CA PHE A 163 -2.44 10.72 6.25
C PHE A 163 -2.40 11.59 5.01
N LEU A 164 -1.58 12.65 5.00
CA LEU A 164 -1.38 13.47 3.80
C LEU A 164 -0.75 12.65 2.66
N ALA A 165 0.24 11.80 2.96
CA ALA A 165 0.88 10.93 1.99
C ALA A 165 -0.13 9.92 1.41
N TYR A 166 -0.96 9.33 2.26
CA TYR A 166 -2.02 8.43 1.84
C TYR A 166 -3.02 9.15 0.92
N LEU A 167 -3.54 10.32 1.34
CA LEU A 167 -4.50 11.09 0.53
C LEU A 167 -3.94 11.53 -0.83
N ILE A 168 -2.67 11.94 -0.88
CA ILE A 168 -2.01 12.30 -2.14
C ILE A 168 -1.74 11.04 -2.97
N GLY A 169 -1.31 9.95 -2.33
CA GLY A 169 -1.10 8.65 -2.95
C GLY A 169 -2.36 8.03 -3.54
N LEU A 170 -3.55 8.38 -3.03
CA LEU A 170 -4.82 7.95 -3.61
C LEU A 170 -5.01 8.43 -5.05
N VAL A 171 -4.39 9.54 -5.46
CA VAL A 171 -4.50 10.05 -6.84
C VAL A 171 -3.87 9.09 -7.85
N PRO A 172 -2.56 8.75 -7.78
CA PRO A 172 -1.98 7.75 -8.68
C PRO A 172 -2.57 6.35 -8.44
N PHE A 173 -2.94 6.01 -7.20
CA PHE A 173 -3.63 4.74 -6.89
C PHE A 173 -4.93 4.58 -7.69
N LEU A 174 -5.79 5.60 -7.73
CA LEU A 174 -7.06 5.56 -8.47
C LEU A 174 -6.84 5.34 -9.97
N ILE A 175 -5.75 5.91 -10.52
CA ILE A 175 -5.39 5.74 -11.93
C ILE A 175 -4.89 4.32 -12.18
N VAL A 176 -3.89 3.87 -11.42
CA VAL A 176 -3.24 2.57 -11.64
C VAL A 176 -4.21 1.44 -11.35
N ASN A 177 -4.83 1.41 -10.17
CA ASN A 177 -5.78 0.34 -9.82
C ASN A 177 -7.09 0.42 -10.61
N GLY A 178 -7.50 1.62 -11.02
CA GLY A 178 -8.64 1.78 -11.93
C GLY A 178 -8.38 1.09 -13.27
N ILE A 179 -7.16 1.21 -13.80
CA ILE A 179 -6.75 0.50 -15.02
C ILE A 179 -6.61 -1.01 -14.74
N LEU A 180 -5.96 -1.43 -13.66
CA LEU A 180 -5.74 -2.86 -13.34
C LEU A 180 -7.02 -3.66 -13.07
N THR A 181 -8.07 -3.00 -12.59
CA THR A 181 -9.37 -3.63 -12.33
C THR A 181 -10.36 -3.41 -13.47
N GLY A 182 -10.18 -2.35 -14.28
CA GLY A 182 -11.02 -2.05 -15.44
C GLY A 182 -10.61 -2.80 -16.71
N LEU A 183 -9.30 -2.89 -16.97
CA LEU A 183 -8.74 -3.97 -17.78
C LEU A 183 -8.53 -5.09 -16.79
N PRO A 184 -9.19 -6.25 -16.89
CA PRO A 184 -9.22 -7.28 -15.86
C PRO A 184 -7.85 -7.97 -15.69
N VAL A 185 -6.81 -7.20 -15.33
CA VAL A 185 -5.45 -7.66 -15.03
C VAL A 185 -5.49 -8.38 -13.70
N VAL A 186 -6.21 -7.82 -12.74
CA VAL A 186 -6.52 -8.42 -11.44
C VAL A 186 -8.04 -8.51 -11.31
N GLU A 187 -8.52 -9.74 -11.10
CA GLU A 187 -9.94 -10.04 -10.94
C GLU A 187 -10.23 -10.56 -9.54
N TYR A 188 -11.25 -10.00 -8.90
CA TYR A 188 -11.66 -10.37 -7.55
C TYR A 188 -12.90 -11.24 -7.59
N ASN A 189 -12.90 -12.29 -6.76
CA ASN A 189 -14.08 -13.12 -6.52
C ASN A 189 -15.18 -12.29 -5.82
N PRO A 190 -16.36 -12.11 -6.45
CA PRO A 190 -17.46 -11.32 -5.88
C PRO A 190 -17.94 -11.83 -4.52
N ASP A 191 -17.81 -13.14 -4.25
CA ASP A 191 -18.25 -13.75 -2.98
C ASP A 191 -17.29 -13.45 -1.82
N GLN A 192 -16.11 -12.90 -2.10
CA GLN A 192 -15.06 -12.65 -1.11
C GLN A 192 -14.90 -11.17 -0.77
N ILE A 193 -15.51 -10.28 -1.54
CA ILE A 193 -15.53 -8.82 -1.34
C ILE A 193 -16.90 -8.34 -0.87
N MET A 194 -16.98 -7.12 -0.33
CA MET A 194 -18.25 -6.53 0.09
C MET A 194 -19.12 -6.02 -1.06
N GLY A 195 -18.64 -6.11 -2.30
CA GLY A 195 -19.34 -5.66 -3.50
C GLY A 195 -19.32 -4.15 -3.74
N LEU A 196 -18.87 -3.34 -2.77
CA LEU A 196 -18.70 -1.89 -2.96
C LEU A 196 -17.44 -1.61 -3.77
N ARG A 197 -17.57 -0.76 -4.78
CA ARG A 197 -16.46 -0.33 -5.65
C ARG A 197 -16.45 1.19 -5.81
N ILE A 198 -15.26 1.76 -5.88
CA ILE A 198 -15.04 3.14 -6.35
C ILE A 198 -14.48 3.03 -7.76
N ILE A 199 -15.23 3.51 -8.75
CA ILE A 199 -14.98 3.22 -10.18
C ILE A 199 -15.08 1.71 -10.40
N THR A 200 -13.95 1.02 -10.61
CA THR A 200 -13.87 -0.43 -10.77
C THR A 200 -13.16 -1.09 -9.59
N ILE A 201 -12.60 -0.31 -8.66
CA ILE A 201 -11.71 -0.77 -7.61
C ILE A 201 -12.54 -1.18 -6.37
N PRO A 202 -12.40 -2.41 -5.84
CA PRO A 202 -12.98 -2.79 -4.55
C PRO A 202 -12.55 -1.83 -3.45
N VAL A 203 -13.47 -1.50 -2.53
CA VAL A 203 -13.12 -0.59 -1.41
C VAL A 203 -12.07 -1.19 -0.47
N GLU A 204 -11.94 -2.51 -0.45
CA GLU A 204 -10.88 -3.24 0.25
C GLU A 204 -9.49 -2.81 -0.21
N ASP A 205 -9.28 -2.50 -1.50
CA ASP A 205 -7.95 -2.16 -2.03
C ASP A 205 -7.44 -0.82 -1.48
N PHE A 206 -8.34 0.09 -1.11
CA PHE A 206 -7.99 1.32 -0.39
C PHE A 206 -7.45 0.98 1.00
N GLY A 207 -8.10 0.03 1.67
CA GLY A 207 -7.64 -0.51 2.94
C GLY A 207 -6.30 -1.24 2.82
N TYR A 208 -6.14 -2.05 1.78
CA TYR A 208 -4.91 -2.77 1.49
C TYR A 208 -3.75 -1.78 1.27
N PHE A 209 -3.96 -0.75 0.44
CA PHE A 209 -2.98 0.30 0.22
C PHE A 209 -2.65 1.09 1.50
N PHE A 210 -3.68 1.41 2.31
CA PHE A 210 -3.48 2.06 3.60
C PHE A 210 -2.59 1.22 4.51
N LEU A 211 -2.86 -0.08 4.64
CA LEU A 211 -2.09 -0.99 5.47
C LEU A 211 -0.66 -1.15 4.95
N LEU A 212 -0.49 -1.28 3.63
CA LEU A 212 0.80 -1.40 2.98
C LEU A 212 1.67 -0.17 3.25
N LEU A 213 1.12 1.03 3.07
CA LEU A 213 1.81 2.27 3.36
C LEU A 213 2.09 2.42 4.85
N LEU A 214 1.14 2.06 5.72
CA LEU A 214 1.29 2.17 7.17
C LEU A 214 2.41 1.28 7.68
N MET A 215 2.47 0.02 7.24
CA MET A 215 3.52 -0.92 7.63
C MET A 215 4.90 -0.45 7.17
N ASN A 216 5.00 -0.04 5.90
CA ASN A 216 6.23 0.53 5.35
C ASN A 216 6.69 1.77 6.11
N ALA A 217 5.82 2.76 6.31
CA ALA A 217 6.16 4.00 7.00
C ALA A 217 6.53 3.76 8.46
N THR A 218 5.82 2.85 9.13
CA THR A 218 6.07 2.51 10.54
C THR A 218 7.45 1.87 10.71
N ILE A 219 7.81 0.88 9.88
CA ILE A 219 9.13 0.23 9.93
C ILE A 219 10.23 1.22 9.53
N TYR A 220 10.00 1.98 8.45
CA TYR A 220 10.94 2.99 7.95
C TYR A 220 11.31 4.02 9.01
N GLU A 221 10.32 4.62 9.70
CA GLU A 221 10.58 5.58 10.77
C GLU A 221 11.24 4.93 11.98
N THR A 222 10.85 3.70 12.34
CA THR A 222 11.47 2.96 13.46
C THR A 222 12.97 2.74 13.20
N LEU A 223 13.35 2.35 11.98
CA LEU A 223 14.75 2.16 11.60
C LEU A 223 15.53 3.48 11.53
N LYS A 224 14.88 4.56 11.09
CA LYS A 224 15.49 5.88 10.96
C LYS A 224 15.74 6.53 12.33
N GLU A 225 14.82 6.36 13.27
CA GLU A 225 14.93 6.87 14.65
C GLU A 225 15.83 5.98 15.53
N GLY A 226 15.86 4.67 15.28
CA GLY A 226 16.61 3.70 16.09
C GLY A 226 18.13 3.82 15.99
N ASN A 227 18.67 4.48 14.97
CA ASN A 227 20.11 4.63 14.73
C ASN A 227 20.75 5.87 15.39
N TYR A 228 20.12 6.42 16.43
CA TYR A 228 20.68 7.48 17.29
C TYR A 228 21.20 6.97 18.65
N TYR A 229 21.67 5.72 18.70
CA TYR A 229 22.35 5.17 19.89
C TYR A 229 23.71 4.59 19.50
#